data_AF-A0A7U6QLY9-F1
#
_entry.id   AF-A0A7U6QLY9-F1
#
_cell.length_a   1.000
_cell.length_b   1.000
_cell.length_c   1.000
_cell.angle_alpha   90.00
_cell.angle_beta   90.00
_cell.angle_gamma   90.00
#
_symmetry.space_group_name_H-M   'P 1'
#
loop_
_entity.id
_entity.type
_entity.pdbx_description
1 polymer ?
#
loop_
_entity_poly.entity_id
_entity_poly.type
_entity_poly.pdbx_seq_one_letter_code
_entity_poly.pdbx_strand_id
1 'polypeptide(L)'
;MQIWVDADSVPLIAKDLIIKTAERTKTMAIFVANQPIKLRKSPLLVMTVVSSGFDKADDYIVEQIQAGDLAITSDIPLANDIFGQRRLGANHTRRGL
;
A
#
# COMPACT_ATOMS: atom_id res chain seq x y z
N MET A 1 10.97 -0.50 4.74
CA MET A 1 10.31 0.28 3.67
C MET A 1 9.81 -0.67 2.62
N GLN A 2 8.50 -0.71 2.46
CA GLN A 2 7.77 -1.43 1.43
C GLN A 2 6.89 -0.44 0.67
N ILE A 3 6.50 -0.79 -0.55
CA ILE A 3 5.55 -0.02 -1.35
C ILE A 3 4.20 -0.72 -1.26
N TRP A 4 3.20 -0.03 -0.72
CA TRP A 4 1.80 -0.46 -0.69
C TRP A 4 1.07 0.22 -1.83
N VAL A 5 0.40 -0.57 -2.67
CA VAL A 5 -0.32 -0.07 -3.84
C VAL A 5 -1.77 -0.47 -3.70
N ASP A 6 -2.65 0.52 -3.62
CA ASP A 6 -4.07 0.31 -3.89
C ASP A 6 -4.21 0.09 -5.40
N ALA A 7 -4.40 -1.17 -5.76
CA ALA A 7 -4.39 -1.60 -7.14
C ALA A 7 -5.78 -1.51 -7.78
N ASP A 8 -6.84 -1.16 -7.04
CA ASP A 8 -8.16 -0.91 -7.61
C ASP A 8 -8.30 0.53 -8.12
N SER A 9 -7.65 1.51 -7.46
CA SER A 9 -7.75 2.92 -7.85
C SER A 9 -6.70 3.39 -8.88
N VAL A 10 -5.56 2.69 -9.03
CA VAL A 10 -4.46 3.16 -9.88
C VAL A 10 -4.58 2.68 -11.34
N PRO A 11 -4.28 3.55 -12.34
CA PRO A 11 -4.34 3.17 -13.74
C PRO A 11 -3.23 2.17 -14.11
N LEU A 12 -3.45 1.37 -15.16
CA LEU A 12 -2.50 0.33 -15.60
C LEU A 12 -1.08 0.86 -15.84
N ILE A 13 -0.95 2.05 -16.43
CA ILE A 13 0.34 2.67 -16.70
C ILE A 13 1.13 2.97 -15.41
N ALA A 14 0.44 3.33 -14.33
CA ALA A 14 1.06 3.54 -13.03
C ALA A 14 1.51 2.20 -12.44
N LYS A 15 0.69 1.14 -12.53
CA LYS A 15 1.06 -0.22 -12.09
C LYS A 15 2.36 -0.68 -12.76
N ASP A 16 2.47 -0.52 -14.07
CA ASP A 16 3.67 -0.90 -14.83
C ASP A 16 4.92 -0.10 -14.39
N LEU A 17 4.76 1.20 -14.15
CA LEU A 17 5.85 2.04 -13.66
C LEU A 17 6.30 1.64 -12.25
N ILE A 18 5.36 1.34 -11.36
CA ILE A 18 5.64 0.87 -10.00
C ILE A 18 6.38 -0.46 -10.05
N ILE A 19 5.89 -1.42 -10.84
CA ILE A 19 6.53 -2.73 -11.04
C ILE A 19 7.99 -2.55 -11.50
N LYS A 20 8.24 -1.74 -12.53
CA LYS A 20 9.59 -1.47 -13.04
C LYS A 20 10.47 -0.80 -11.98
N THR A 21 9.91 0.11 -11.20
CA THR A 21 10.63 0.86 -10.18
C THR A 21 10.97 -0.01 -8.97
N ALA A 22 10.03 -0.83 -8.50
CA ALA A 22 10.20 -1.77 -7.40
C ALA A 22 11.37 -2.72 -7.68
N GLU A 23 11.43 -3.29 -8.88
CA GLU A 23 12.53 -4.17 -9.23
C GLU A 23 13.87 -3.47 -9.40
N ARG A 24 13.89 -2.32 -10.07
CA ARG A 24 15.11 -1.53 -10.26
C ARG A 24 15.71 -1.12 -8.91
N THR A 25 14.86 -0.78 -7.95
CA THR A 25 15.27 -0.36 -6.60
C THR A 25 15.41 -1.53 -5.62
N LYS A 26 15.06 -2.75 -6.05
CA LYS A 26 14.98 -3.94 -5.20
C LYS A 26 14.09 -3.74 -3.97
N THR A 27 13.02 -2.97 -4.12
CA THR A 27 12.05 -2.68 -3.06
C THR A 27 10.85 -3.59 -3.22
N MET A 28 10.38 -4.19 -2.12
CA MET A 28 9.14 -4.97 -2.11
C MET A 28 7.95 -4.06 -2.44
N ALA A 29 7.11 -4.49 -3.38
CA ALA A 29 5.85 -3.84 -3.72
C ALA A 29 4.68 -4.82 -3.53
N ILE A 30 3.73 -4.43 -2.68
CA ILE A 30 2.53 -5.17 -2.35
C ILE A 30 1.35 -4.47 -3.02
N PHE A 31 0.71 -5.17 -3.95
CA PHE A 31 -0.48 -4.73 -4.66
C PHE A 31 -1.71 -5.31 -3.98
N VAL A 32 -2.58 -4.46 -3.47
CA VAL A 32 -3.81 -4.85 -2.77
C VAL A 32 -5.00 -4.54 -3.67
N ALA A 33 -5.89 -5.51 -3.89
CA ALA A 33 -7.12 -5.29 -4.65
C ALA A 33 -8.22 -6.29 -4.27
N ASN A 34 -9.46 -5.92 -4.57
CA ASN A 34 -10.65 -6.75 -4.45
C ASN A 34 -10.69 -7.89 -5.48
N GLN A 35 -9.88 -7.81 -6.54
CA GLN A 35 -9.77 -8.83 -7.58
C GLN A 35 -8.30 -9.07 -7.97
N PRO A 36 -7.93 -10.30 -8.38
CA PRO A 36 -6.56 -10.60 -8.75
C PRO A 36 -6.11 -9.80 -9.98
N ILE A 37 -4.95 -9.15 -9.86
CA ILE A 37 -4.28 -8.47 -10.98
C ILE A 37 -3.07 -9.30 -11.38
N LYS A 38 -2.86 -9.43 -12.69
CA LYS A 38 -1.73 -10.16 -13.23
C LYS A 38 -0.44 -9.37 -13.00
N LEU A 39 0.36 -9.82 -12.03
CA LEU A 39 1.74 -9.36 -11.85
C LEU A 39 2.70 -10.25 -12.64
N ARG A 40 3.82 -9.66 -13.06
CA ARG A 40 4.95 -10.44 -13.57
C ARG A 40 5.57 -11.28 -12.45
N LYS A 41 6.20 -12.40 -12.81
CA LYS A 41 6.91 -13.23 -11.83
C LYS A 41 8.13 -12.49 -11.31
N SER A 42 8.12 -12.17 -10.01
CA SER A 42 9.23 -11.54 -9.31
C SER A 42 9.06 -11.76 -7.81
N PRO A 43 10.13 -12.05 -7.05
CA PRO A 43 10.05 -12.17 -5.59
C PRO A 43 9.81 -10.82 -4.90
N LEU A 44 9.93 -9.70 -5.63
CA LEU A 44 9.72 -8.34 -5.12
C LEU A 44 8.29 -7.84 -5.31
N LEU A 45 7.43 -8.61 -5.98
CA LEU A 45 6.07 -8.20 -6.31
C LEU A 45 5.11 -9.19 -5.65
N VAL A 46 4.29 -8.69 -4.73
CA VAL A 46 3.30 -9.47 -4.00
C VAL A 46 1.92 -8.99 -4.40
N MET A 47 1.04 -9.93 -4.75
CA MET A 47 -0.37 -9.66 -4.94
C MET A 47 -1.12 -10.12 -3.70
N THR A 48 -1.82 -9.20 -3.04
CA THR A 48 -2.74 -9.49 -1.95
C THR A 48 -4.16 -9.24 -2.44
N VAL A 49 -4.95 -10.30 -2.51
CA VAL A 49 -6.37 -10.21 -2.87
C VAL A 49 -7.17 -10.20 -1.58
N VAL A 50 -7.96 -9.16 -1.38
CA VAL A 50 -8.87 -9.03 -0.23
C VAL A 50 -10.27 -9.51 -0.60
N SER A 51 -11.11 -9.73 0.42
CA SER A 51 -12.51 -10.08 0.18
C SER A 51 -13.22 -9.00 -0.63
N SER A 52 -14.11 -9.39 -1.53
CA SER A 52 -14.94 -8.46 -2.27
C SER A 52 -15.81 -7.64 -1.32
N GLY A 53 -15.70 -6.32 -1.37
CA GLY A 53 -16.49 -5.40 -0.56
C GLY A 53 -16.05 -3.97 -0.80
N PHE A 54 -16.89 -3.01 -0.40
CA PHE A 54 -16.53 -1.60 -0.41
C PHE A 54 -15.36 -1.37 0.57
N ASP A 55 -14.36 -0.61 0.15
CA ASP A 55 -13.19 -0.16 0.92
C ASP A 55 -12.34 -1.28 1.56
N LYS A 56 -12.45 -2.53 1.11
CA LYS A 56 -11.69 -3.64 1.72
C LYS A 56 -10.19 -3.57 1.47
N ALA A 57 -9.77 -3.04 0.32
CA ALA A 57 -8.36 -2.82 0.01
C ALA A 57 -7.79 -1.70 0.89
N ASP A 58 -8.54 -0.62 1.03
CA ASP A 58 -8.25 0.55 1.84
C ASP A 58 -8.05 0.17 3.31
N ASP A 59 -9.05 -0.50 3.90
CA ASP A 59 -9.01 -1.05 5.26
C ASP A 59 -7.72 -1.86 5.47
N TYR A 60 -7.42 -2.78 4.54
CA TYR A 60 -6.26 -3.66 4.64
C TYR A 60 -4.93 -2.91 4.56
N ILE A 61 -4.80 -1.94 3.64
CA ILE A 61 -3.59 -1.12 3.53
C ILE A 61 -3.39 -0.32 4.81
N VAL A 62 -4.45 0.33 5.30
CA VAL A 62 -4.46 1.13 6.53
C VAL A 62 -4.09 0.26 7.74
N GLU A 63 -4.58 -0.97 7.85
CA GLU A 63 -4.23 -1.86 8.96
C GLU A 63 -2.77 -2.34 8.94
N GLN A 64 -2.20 -2.58 7.76
CA GLN A 64 -0.88 -3.21 7.63
C GLN A 64 0.27 -2.23 7.49
N ILE A 65 0.04 -1.04 6.92
CA ILE A 65 1.10 -0.10 6.59
C ILE A 65 1.84 0.39 7.84
N GLN A 66 3.18 0.40 7.77
CA GLN A 66 4.02 0.81 8.89
C GLN A 66 4.73 2.14 8.63
N ALA A 67 5.21 2.76 9.70
CA ALA A 67 6.03 3.97 9.58
C ALA A 67 7.30 3.68 8.77
N GLY A 68 7.51 4.48 7.72
CA GLY A 68 8.64 4.32 6.80
C GLY A 68 8.33 3.50 5.55
N ASP A 69 7.08 3.05 5.39
CA ASP A 69 6.57 2.54 4.11
C ASP A 69 6.03 3.66 3.22
N LEU A 70 5.85 3.35 1.93
CA LEU A 70 5.29 4.24 0.91
C LEU A 70 3.93 3.69 0.44
N ALA A 71 2.87 4.47 0.57
CA ALA A 71 1.58 4.17 -0.05
C ALA A 71 1.45 4.86 -1.41
N ILE A 72 0.87 4.16 -2.38
CA ILE A 72 0.50 4.68 -3.70
C ILE A 72 -0.98 4.37 -3.92
N THR A 73 -1.79 5.41 -3.99
CA THR A 73 -3.22 5.36 -4.28
C THR A 73 -3.62 6.62 -5.07
N SER A 74 -4.68 6.54 -5.87
CA SER A 74 -5.35 7.72 -6.43
C SER A 74 -6.53 8.21 -5.58
N ASP A 75 -6.88 7.44 -4.55
CA ASP A 75 -7.96 7.73 -3.60
C ASP A 75 -7.47 8.70 -2.51
N ILE A 76 -8.02 9.92 -2.52
CA ILE A 76 -7.68 10.98 -1.57
C ILE A 76 -8.14 10.65 -0.14
N PRO A 77 -9.39 10.19 0.09
CA PRO A 77 -9.81 9.63 1.38
C PRO A 77 -8.83 8.60 1.96
N LEU A 78 -8.42 7.57 1.20
CA LEU A 78 -7.45 6.58 1.69
C LEU A 78 -6.11 7.24 2.09
N ALA A 79 -5.61 8.16 1.27
CA ALA A 79 -4.37 8.88 1.58
C ALA A 79 -4.48 9.67 2.90
N ASN A 80 -5.64 10.29 3.17
CA ASN A 80 -5.91 10.98 4.42
C ASN A 80 -5.91 10.02 5.61
N ASP A 81 -6.50 8.83 5.48
CA ASP A 81 -6.59 7.86 6.56
C ASP A 81 -5.23 7.26 6.92
N ILE A 82 -4.39 6.99 5.92
CA ILE A 82 -3.00 6.58 6.12
C ILE A 82 -2.23 7.69 6.85
N PHE A 83 -2.39 8.95 6.45
CA PHE A 83 -1.77 10.08 7.15
C PHE A 83 -2.31 10.24 8.58
N GLY A 84 -3.62 10.07 8.78
CA GLY A 84 -4.31 10.19 10.04
C GLY A 84 -3.88 9.14 11.06
N GLN A 85 -3.77 7.87 10.65
CA GLN A 85 -3.21 6.81 11.49
C GLN A 85 -1.79 7.14 11.97
N ARG A 86 -0.94 7.71 11.09
CA ARG A 86 0.42 8.11 11.51
C ARG A 86 0.38 9.21 12.56
N ARG A 87 -0.60 10.12 12.51
CA ARG A 87 -0.79 11.15 13.53
C ARG A 87 -1.22 10.56 14.87
N LEU A 88 -2.05 9.52 14.88
CA LEU A 88 -2.51 8.85 16.10
C LEU A 88 -1.44 7.90 16.69
N GLY A 89 -0.68 7.18 15.85
CA GLY A 89 0.41 6.29 16.25
C GLY A 89 1.68 7.02 16.75
N ALA A 90 1.88 8.28 16.36
CA ALA A 90 3.01 9.10 16.83
C ALA A 90 2.84 9.65 18.27
N ASN A 91 1.70 9.41 18.93
CA ASN A 91 1.39 9.96 20.25
C ASN A 91 1.67 9.03 21.46
N HIS A 92 2.39 7.92 21.29
CA HIS A 92 2.73 7.03 22.41
C HIS A 92 4.23 6.86 22.66
N THR A 93 4.93 7.97 22.87
CA THR A 93 6.16 7.94 23.67
C THR A 93 6.27 9.22 24.50
N ARG A 94 5.39 9.35 25.52
CA ARG A 94 5.83 10.05 26.73
C ARG A 94 6.96 9.22 27.31
N ARG A 95 8.19 9.67 27.09
CA ARG A 95 9.36 9.27 27.88
C ARG A 95 8.97 9.38 29.35
N GLY A 96 8.91 8.26 30.05
CA GLY A 96 9.03 8.24 31.50
C GLY A 96 10.45 8.68 31.84
N LEU A 97 10.57 9.91 32.30
CA LEU A 97 11.56 10.31 33.31
C LEU A 97 10.84 10.27 34.66
#